data_AF-A0A6J6IUU9-F1
#
_entry.id   AF-A0A6J6IUU9-F1
#
_cell.length_a   1.000
_cell.length_b   1.000
_cell.length_c   1.000
_cell.angle_alpha   90.00
_cell.angle_beta   90.00
_cell.angle_gamma   90.00
#
_symmetry.space_group_name_H-M   'P 1'
#
loop_
_entity.id
_entity.type
_entity.pdbx_description
1 polymer ?
#
loop_
_entity_poly.entity_id
_entity_poly.type
_entity_poly.pdbx_seq_one_letter_code
_entity_poly.pdbx_strand_id
1 'polypeptide(L)'
;MVDSLGGIEVCTKKDINDSKSHLVLPAGVHNLNGIDALKYVRTREFDGLGDIGRMQRQQAFISSVVKKATSMGVLLNPITMTSFINSALSAVTTDEGLNSSDMIVLAKQLKSLSASNVRTLTVPLSDLYYNANGVTASVLWDPVLAPELWERLREDRAVVDEVVPSPSPSSTKLEKPKIIDKFKTRTAQDNICR
;
A
#
# COMPACT_ATOMS: atom_id res chain seq x y z
N MET A 1 -11.91 -0.30 -12.57
CA MET A 1 -11.72 0.20 -11.18
C MET A 1 -11.10 1.60 -11.14
N VAL A 2 -9.85 1.81 -11.55
CA VAL A 2 -9.19 3.14 -11.47
C VAL A 2 -9.96 4.24 -12.21
N ASP A 3 -10.48 3.96 -13.40
CA ASP A 3 -11.23 4.96 -14.18
C ASP A 3 -12.52 5.42 -13.49
N SER A 4 -13.15 4.55 -12.70
CA SER A 4 -14.34 4.91 -11.92
C SER A 4 -14.05 5.95 -10.84
N LEU A 5 -12.78 6.11 -10.44
CA LEU A 5 -12.32 7.14 -9.51
C LEU A 5 -11.89 8.44 -10.23
N GLY A 6 -11.95 8.48 -11.57
CA GLY A 6 -11.37 9.57 -12.36
C GLY A 6 -9.83 9.53 -12.43
N GLY A 7 -9.25 8.35 -12.24
CA GLY A 7 -7.81 8.15 -12.14
C GLY A 7 -7.28 8.22 -10.70
N ILE A 8 -5.99 7.94 -10.57
CA ILE A 8 -5.27 8.01 -9.31
C ILE A 8 -4.00 8.83 -9.47
N GLU A 9 -3.64 9.57 -8.43
CA GLU A 9 -2.33 10.23 -8.39
C GLU A 9 -1.26 9.21 -8.04
N VAL A 10 -0.11 9.29 -8.71
CA VAL A 10 1.14 8.59 -8.34
C VAL A 10 2.29 9.59 -8.40
N CYS A 11 3.39 9.28 -7.73
CA CYS A 11 4.63 10.02 -7.88
C CYS A 11 5.76 9.08 -8.26
N THR A 12 6.61 9.53 -9.18
CA THR A 12 7.86 8.86 -9.51
C THR A 12 9.02 9.81 -9.33
N LYS A 13 10.07 9.35 -8.64
CA LYS A 13 11.29 10.16 -8.37
C LYS A 13 12.27 10.16 -9.53
N LYS A 14 12.09 9.26 -10.48
CA LYS A 14 12.92 9.09 -11.67
C LYS A 14 12.02 8.96 -12.88
N ASP A 15 12.55 9.32 -14.04
CA ASP A 15 11.91 9.04 -15.30
C ASP A 15 11.75 7.52 -15.44
N ILE A 16 10.53 7.10 -15.77
CA ILE A 16 10.21 5.73 -16.12
C ILE A 16 10.20 5.67 -17.64
N ASN A 17 11.03 4.79 -18.20
CA ASN A 17 10.96 4.39 -19.59
C ASN A 17 11.14 2.89 -19.64
N ASP A 18 10.02 2.16 -19.62
CA ASP A 18 9.99 0.71 -19.64
C ASP A 18 9.21 0.24 -20.85
N SER A 19 9.94 -0.28 -21.84
CA SER A 19 9.41 -0.76 -23.10
C SER A 19 8.52 -2.00 -22.92
N LYS A 20 8.76 -2.82 -21.88
CA LYS A 20 7.98 -4.05 -21.61
C LYS A 20 6.62 -3.73 -20.98
N SER A 21 6.54 -2.68 -20.16
CA SER A 21 5.25 -2.17 -19.68
C SER A 21 4.63 -1.12 -20.60
N HIS A 22 5.35 -0.65 -21.62
CA HIS A 22 4.99 0.49 -22.48
C HIS A 22 4.71 1.78 -21.68
N LEU A 23 5.39 1.96 -20.53
CA LEU A 23 5.23 3.17 -19.72
C LEU A 23 6.39 4.11 -20.00
N VAL A 24 6.05 5.32 -20.42
CA VAL A 24 6.97 6.46 -20.47
C VAL A 24 6.36 7.55 -19.60
N LEU A 25 7.03 7.88 -18.49
CA LEU A 25 6.52 8.80 -17.49
C LEU A 25 7.69 9.59 -16.90
N PRO A 26 7.75 10.93 -17.03
CA PRO A 26 8.82 11.72 -16.44
C PRO A 26 8.72 11.74 -14.90
N ALA A 27 9.79 12.11 -14.22
CA ALA A 27 9.79 12.35 -12.77
C ALA A 27 8.74 13.40 -12.40
N GLY A 28 8.00 13.15 -11.31
CA GLY A 28 6.96 14.05 -10.81
C GLY A 28 5.67 13.35 -10.38
N VAL A 29 4.65 14.17 -10.13
CA VAL A 29 3.29 13.73 -9.79
C VAL A 29 2.47 13.62 -11.07
N HIS A 30 1.75 12.51 -11.21
CA HIS A 30 0.92 12.21 -12.38
C HIS A 30 -0.42 11.65 -11.96
N ASN A 31 -1.50 12.05 -12.64
CA ASN A 31 -2.79 11.38 -12.52
C ASN A 31 -2.91 10.31 -13.62
N LEU A 32 -2.94 9.05 -13.22
CA LEU A 32 -3.00 7.92 -14.13
C LEU A 32 -4.43 7.40 -14.28
N ASN A 33 -4.84 7.16 -15.52
CA ASN A 33 -6.03 6.38 -15.85
C ASN A 33 -5.77 4.87 -15.60
N GLY A 34 -6.77 4.02 -15.80
CA GLY A 34 -6.66 2.59 -15.53
C GLY A 34 -5.59 1.87 -16.36
N ILE A 35 -5.41 2.23 -17.62
CA ILE A 35 -4.39 1.63 -18.49
C ILE A 35 -3.00 2.05 -18.02
N ASP A 36 -2.75 3.34 -17.81
CA ASP A 36 -1.42 3.82 -17.41
C ASP A 36 -1.08 3.41 -15.99
N ALA A 37 -2.07 3.32 -15.09
CA ALA A 37 -1.89 2.73 -13.77
C ALA A 37 -1.51 1.24 -13.84
N LEU A 38 -2.13 0.47 -14.74
CA LEU A 38 -1.76 -0.92 -14.98
C LEU A 38 -0.32 -1.03 -15.52
N LYS A 39 0.07 -0.15 -16.45
CA LYS A 39 1.45 -0.11 -16.95
C LYS A 39 2.42 0.20 -15.80
N TYR A 40 2.10 1.20 -14.97
CA TYR A 40 2.89 1.61 -13.81
C TYR A 40 3.16 0.47 -12.81
N VAL A 41 2.13 -0.31 -12.45
CA VAL A 41 2.31 -1.45 -11.53
C VAL A 41 2.99 -2.66 -12.17
N ARG A 42 3.13 -2.69 -13.50
CA ARG A 42 3.83 -3.74 -14.26
C ARG A 42 5.27 -3.39 -14.59
N THR A 43 5.65 -2.10 -14.51
CA THR A 43 7.00 -1.62 -14.78
C THR A 43 8.03 -2.30 -13.87
N ARG A 44 9.14 -2.74 -14.46
CA ARG A 44 10.27 -3.45 -13.83
C ARG A 44 11.62 -2.84 -14.19
N GLU A 45 11.78 -2.33 -15.41
CA GLU A 45 13.10 -2.10 -16.01
C GLU A 45 13.43 -0.61 -16.13
N PHE A 46 13.61 0.06 -14.98
CA PHE A 46 14.08 1.45 -14.97
C PHE A 46 14.86 1.83 -13.70
N ASP A 47 14.60 1.16 -12.57
CA ASP A 47 15.14 1.54 -11.26
C ASP A 47 16.21 0.59 -10.72
N GLY A 48 16.47 -0.52 -11.42
CA GLY A 48 17.42 -1.55 -10.99
C GLY A 48 16.93 -2.41 -9.82
N LEU A 49 15.66 -2.29 -9.42
CA LEU A 49 15.07 -3.05 -8.31
C LEU A 49 14.16 -4.20 -8.77
N GLY A 50 13.85 -4.27 -10.07
CA GLY A 50 13.06 -5.35 -10.67
C GLY A 50 11.75 -5.60 -9.93
N ASP A 51 11.62 -6.80 -9.36
CA ASP A 51 10.42 -7.25 -8.64
C ASP A 51 10.20 -6.52 -7.32
N ILE A 52 11.28 -6.13 -6.62
CA ILE A 52 11.20 -5.32 -5.39
C ILE A 52 10.66 -3.92 -5.71
N GLY A 53 11.16 -3.30 -6.78
CA GLY A 53 10.64 -2.02 -7.27
C GLY A 53 9.18 -2.14 -7.68
N ARG A 54 8.82 -3.21 -8.40
CA ARG A 54 7.44 -3.47 -8.82
C ARG A 54 6.50 -3.59 -7.61
N MET A 55 6.89 -4.37 -6.60
CA MET A 55 6.13 -4.52 -5.36
C MET A 55 5.95 -3.16 -4.65
N GLN A 56 7.00 -2.33 -4.57
CA GLN A 56 6.87 -0.99 -3.98
C GLN A 56 5.89 -0.10 -4.74
N ARG A 57 5.87 -0.16 -6.08
CA ARG A 57 4.88 0.54 -6.91
C ARG A 57 3.47 -0.01 -6.72
N GLN A 58 3.31 -1.32 -6.54
CA GLN A 58 2.02 -1.93 -6.24
C GLN A 58 1.49 -1.48 -4.87
N GLN A 59 2.35 -1.41 -3.85
CA GLN A 59 2.00 -0.84 -2.55
C GLN A 59 1.60 0.63 -2.66
N ALA A 60 2.39 1.44 -3.39
CA ALA A 60 2.07 2.84 -3.64
C ALA A 60 0.75 3.01 -4.41
N PHE A 61 0.49 2.17 -5.41
CA PHE A 61 -0.75 2.13 -6.18
C PHE A 61 -1.96 1.87 -5.28
N ILE A 62 -1.90 0.84 -4.42
CA ILE A 62 -3.01 0.54 -3.48
C ILE A 62 -3.22 1.69 -2.50
N SER A 63 -2.14 2.28 -1.98
CA SER A 63 -2.21 3.50 -1.15
C SER A 63 -2.91 4.65 -1.87
N SER A 64 -2.58 4.89 -3.14
CA SER A 64 -3.25 5.93 -3.96
C SER A 64 -4.73 5.62 -4.21
N VAL A 65 -5.07 4.36 -4.49
CA VAL A 65 -6.47 3.93 -4.65
C VAL A 65 -7.26 4.17 -3.36
N VAL A 66 -6.72 3.75 -2.21
CA VAL A 66 -7.36 3.97 -0.91
C VAL A 66 -7.52 5.46 -0.64
N LYS A 67 -6.45 6.25 -0.78
CA LYS A 67 -6.47 7.70 -0.57
C LYS A 67 -7.51 8.40 -1.45
N LYS A 68 -7.62 8.00 -2.72
CA LYS A 68 -8.61 8.54 -3.65
C LYS A 68 -10.03 8.10 -3.28
N ALA A 69 -10.24 6.82 -2.97
CA ALA A 69 -11.53 6.27 -2.59
C ALA A 69 -12.08 6.88 -1.29
N THR A 70 -11.19 7.18 -0.33
CA THR A 70 -11.54 7.85 0.94
C THR A 70 -11.51 9.38 0.85
N SER A 71 -11.31 9.96 -0.33
CA SER A 71 -11.32 11.42 -0.50
C SER A 71 -12.74 11.97 -0.39
N MET A 72 -12.90 13.19 0.12
CA MET A 72 -14.22 13.83 0.22
C MET A 72 -14.96 13.89 -1.12
N GLY A 73 -14.25 14.11 -2.24
CA GLY A 73 -14.85 14.15 -3.57
C GLY A 73 -15.50 12.83 -4.01
N VAL A 74 -14.94 11.69 -3.59
CA VAL A 74 -15.50 10.36 -3.87
C VAL A 74 -16.55 9.98 -2.82
N LEU A 75 -16.27 10.22 -1.54
CA LEU A 75 -17.19 9.92 -0.43
C LEU A 75 -18.51 10.67 -0.53
N LEU A 76 -18.49 11.93 -0.96
CA LEU A 76 -19.67 12.78 -1.09
C LEU A 76 -20.38 12.61 -2.46
N ASN A 77 -19.85 11.79 -3.36
CA ASN A 77 -20.46 11.49 -4.64
C ASN A 77 -20.98 10.04 -4.68
N PRO A 78 -22.29 9.80 -4.43
CA PRO A 78 -22.84 8.45 -4.37
C PRO A 78 -22.74 7.68 -5.69
N ILE A 79 -22.72 8.38 -6.83
CA ILE A 79 -22.59 7.76 -8.15
C ILE A 79 -21.17 7.21 -8.32
N THR A 80 -20.16 8.02 -8.06
CA THR A 80 -18.74 7.62 -8.12
C THR A 80 -18.44 6.50 -7.13
N MET A 81 -18.92 6.63 -5.89
CA MET A 81 -18.73 5.62 -4.85
C MET A 81 -19.30 4.26 -5.25
N THR A 82 -20.55 4.23 -5.71
CA THR A 82 -21.21 2.98 -6.12
C THR A 82 -20.54 2.37 -7.35
N SER A 83 -20.16 3.20 -8.33
CA SER A 83 -19.41 2.77 -9.52
C SER A 83 -18.06 2.14 -9.17
N PHE A 84 -17.33 2.75 -8.22
CA PHE A 84 -16.07 2.22 -7.73
C PHE A 84 -16.23 0.88 -7.02
N ILE A 85 -17.17 0.78 -6.09
CA ILE A 85 -17.44 -0.47 -5.35
C ILE A 85 -17.79 -1.59 -6.34
N ASN A 86 -18.73 -1.36 -7.25
CA ASN A 86 -19.13 -2.37 -8.25
C ASN A 86 -17.95 -2.78 -9.14
N SER A 87 -17.17 -1.80 -9.63
CA SER A 87 -15.99 -2.07 -10.45
C SER A 87 -14.89 -2.83 -9.71
N ALA A 88 -14.73 -2.60 -8.41
CA ALA A 88 -13.77 -3.31 -7.57
C ALA A 88 -14.24 -4.75 -7.31
N LEU A 89 -15.51 -4.94 -6.97
CA LEU A 89 -16.10 -6.27 -6.76
C LEU A 89 -16.02 -7.13 -8.02
N SER A 90 -16.27 -6.56 -9.21
CA SER A 90 -16.14 -7.26 -10.49
C SER A 90 -14.69 -7.57 -10.91
N ALA A 91 -13.70 -6.92 -10.29
CA ALA A 91 -12.29 -7.14 -10.58
C ALA A 91 -11.65 -8.22 -9.69
N VAL A 92 -12.38 -8.74 -8.70
CA VAL A 92 -11.90 -9.75 -7.76
C VAL A 92 -12.57 -11.09 -8.08
N THR A 93 -11.77 -12.15 -8.13
CA THR A 93 -12.26 -13.53 -8.17
C THR A 93 -12.22 -14.10 -6.76
N THR A 94 -13.34 -14.65 -6.30
CA THR A 94 -13.49 -15.22 -4.96
C THR A 94 -13.55 -16.75 -5.03
N ASP A 95 -13.30 -17.41 -3.91
CA ASP A 95 -13.55 -18.84 -3.74
C ASP A 95 -15.06 -19.13 -3.61
N GLU A 96 -15.45 -20.40 -3.76
CA GLU A 96 -16.87 -20.81 -3.74
C GLU A 96 -17.57 -20.49 -2.41
N GLY A 97 -16.80 -20.42 -1.31
CA GLY A 97 -17.33 -20.15 0.03
C GLY A 97 -17.63 -18.67 0.29
N LEU A 98 -17.02 -17.74 -0.45
CA LEU A 98 -17.21 -16.30 -0.25
C LEU A 98 -18.24 -15.77 -1.23
N ASN A 99 -19.46 -15.59 -0.72
CA ASN A 99 -20.60 -15.18 -1.54
C ASN A 99 -20.70 -13.63 -1.62
N SER A 100 -21.57 -13.14 -2.51
CA SER A 100 -21.77 -11.70 -2.71
C SER A 100 -22.23 -10.95 -1.45
N SER A 101 -22.90 -11.62 -0.51
CA SER A 101 -23.33 -10.99 0.74
C SER A 101 -22.16 -10.76 1.70
N ASP A 102 -21.19 -11.67 1.75
CA ASP A 102 -19.95 -11.50 2.52
C ASP A 102 -19.12 -10.33 1.98
N MET A 103 -19.06 -10.20 0.66
CA MET A 103 -18.39 -9.06 0.02
C MET A 103 -19.04 -7.73 0.40
N ILE A 104 -20.37 -7.67 0.53
CA ILE A 104 -21.09 -6.47 0.96
C ILE A 104 -20.79 -6.15 2.43
N VAL A 105 -20.73 -7.17 3.30
CA VAL A 105 -20.35 -7.00 4.71
C VAL A 105 -18.93 -6.46 4.82
N LEU A 106 -17.99 -7.06 4.08
CA LEU A 106 -16.61 -6.59 4.00
C LEU A 106 -16.54 -5.13 3.50
N ALA A 107 -17.24 -4.80 2.42
CA ALA A 107 -17.28 -3.43 1.89
C ALA A 107 -17.80 -2.41 2.92
N LYS A 108 -18.79 -2.78 3.74
CA LYS A 108 -19.29 -1.92 4.83
C LYS A 108 -18.24 -1.71 5.92
N GLN A 109 -17.47 -2.74 6.29
CA GLN A 109 -16.38 -2.62 7.25
C GLN A 109 -15.23 -1.75 6.70
N LEU A 110 -14.90 -1.91 5.42
CA LEU A 110 -13.87 -1.11 4.74
C LEU A 110 -14.29 0.36 4.57
N LYS A 111 -15.60 0.66 4.48
CA LYS A 111 -16.11 2.05 4.37
C LYS A 111 -15.68 2.94 5.55
N SER A 112 -15.55 2.38 6.75
CA SER A 112 -15.07 3.11 7.93
C SER A 112 -13.55 3.27 8.02
N LEU A 113 -12.78 2.68 7.09
CA LEU A 113 -11.33 2.82 7.11
C LEU A 113 -10.90 4.20 6.63
N SER A 114 -10.07 4.85 7.44
CA SER A 114 -9.31 6.05 7.06
C SER A 114 -8.03 5.64 6.34
N ALA A 115 -7.60 6.43 5.35
CA ALA A 115 -6.30 6.27 4.71
C ALA A 115 -5.11 6.31 5.70
N SER A 116 -5.28 6.94 6.87
CA SER A 116 -4.27 6.93 7.94
C SER A 116 -4.07 5.55 8.58
N ASN A 117 -5.09 4.69 8.53
CA ASN A 117 -5.11 3.39 9.21
C ASN A 117 -4.77 2.24 8.25
N VAL A 118 -4.69 2.51 6.94
CA VAL A 118 -4.23 1.53 5.96
C VAL A 118 -2.73 1.66 5.80
N ARG A 119 -2.01 0.60 6.15
CA ARG A 119 -0.55 0.53 6.07
C ARG A 119 -0.13 -0.55 5.08
N THR A 120 0.89 -0.26 4.30
CA THR A 120 1.56 -1.22 3.43
C THR A 120 2.95 -1.48 3.97
N LEU A 121 3.42 -2.72 3.85
CA LEU A 121 4.74 -3.13 4.30
C LEU A 121 5.22 -4.32 3.49
N THR A 122 6.52 -4.54 3.53
CA THR A 122 7.17 -5.74 2.98
C THR A 122 7.64 -6.58 4.15
N VAL A 123 7.53 -7.91 4.04
CA VAL A 123 8.18 -8.81 5.01
C VAL A 123 9.64 -8.37 5.13
N PRO A 124 10.16 -8.11 6.35
CA PRO A 124 11.53 -7.68 6.55
C PRO A 124 12.52 -8.61 5.84
N LEU A 125 13.42 -8.03 5.04
CA LEU A 125 14.42 -8.77 4.26
C LEU A 125 15.82 -8.41 4.76
N SER A 126 16.66 -9.43 4.98
CA SER A 126 18.09 -9.27 5.27
C SER A 126 18.94 -9.27 4.00
N ASP A 127 18.47 -9.90 2.93
CA ASP A 127 19.14 -9.93 1.63
C ASP A 127 18.12 -9.89 0.49
N LEU A 128 18.32 -8.97 -0.47
CA LEU A 128 17.47 -8.81 -1.66
C LEU A 128 17.89 -9.72 -2.82
N TYR A 129 19.11 -10.27 -2.78
CA TYR A 129 19.73 -11.06 -3.85
C TYR A 129 20.40 -12.30 -3.27
N TYR A 130 19.65 -13.05 -2.45
CA TYR A 130 20.17 -14.23 -1.78
C TYR A 130 20.45 -15.36 -2.79
N ASN A 131 21.72 -15.77 -2.84
CA ASN A 131 22.20 -16.88 -3.65
C ASN A 131 23.18 -17.71 -2.82
N ALA A 132 22.71 -18.81 -2.21
CA ALA A 132 23.54 -19.73 -1.43
C ALA A 132 22.90 -21.11 -1.36
N ASN A 133 23.72 -22.15 -1.15
CA ASN A 133 23.28 -23.54 -0.95
C ASN A 133 22.35 -24.07 -2.06
N GLY A 134 22.59 -23.66 -3.32
CA GLY A 134 21.76 -24.06 -4.47
C GLY A 134 20.45 -23.28 -4.63
N VAL A 135 20.12 -22.38 -3.70
CA VAL A 135 19.02 -21.42 -3.84
C VAL A 135 19.51 -20.23 -4.66
N THR A 136 18.74 -19.82 -5.65
CA THR A 136 19.02 -18.65 -6.49
C THR A 136 17.78 -17.77 -6.66
N ALA A 137 17.97 -16.53 -7.13
CA ALA A 137 16.90 -15.58 -7.43
C ALA A 137 15.89 -15.41 -6.27
N SER A 138 16.39 -15.41 -5.04
CA SER A 138 15.58 -15.41 -3.83
C SER A 138 15.87 -14.19 -2.96
N VAL A 139 14.94 -13.88 -2.07
CA VAL A 139 15.15 -12.94 -0.97
C VAL A 139 15.34 -13.70 0.33
N LEU A 140 16.22 -13.23 1.20
CA LEU A 140 16.35 -13.78 2.55
C LEU A 140 15.56 -12.89 3.50
N TRP A 141 14.64 -13.50 4.25
CA TRP A 141 13.89 -12.80 5.29
C TRP A 141 14.79 -12.49 6.48
N ASP A 142 14.57 -11.32 7.08
CA ASP A 142 15.26 -10.93 8.30
C ASP A 142 14.93 -11.93 9.43
N PRO A 143 15.93 -12.55 10.07
CA PRO A 143 15.72 -13.65 11.00
C PRO A 143 15.09 -13.20 12.33
N VAL A 144 15.01 -11.89 12.60
CA VAL A 144 14.43 -11.33 13.83
C VAL A 144 13.10 -10.67 13.52
N LEU A 145 13.07 -9.75 12.56
CA LEU A 145 11.91 -8.92 12.28
C LEU A 145 10.83 -9.68 11.50
N ALA A 146 11.18 -10.64 10.63
CA ALA A 146 10.16 -11.38 9.90
C ALA A 146 9.34 -12.31 10.82
N PRO A 147 9.94 -13.13 11.72
CA PRO A 147 9.17 -13.88 12.71
C PRO A 147 8.30 -12.99 13.59
N GLU A 148 8.81 -11.84 14.05
CA GLU A 148 8.03 -10.93 14.87
C GLU A 148 6.82 -10.36 14.09
N LEU A 149 7.00 -9.96 12.83
CA LEU A 149 5.89 -9.50 11.99
C LEU A 149 4.80 -10.57 11.91
N TRP A 150 5.17 -11.82 11.65
CA TRP A 150 4.21 -12.92 11.54
C TRP A 150 3.50 -13.23 12.86
N GLU A 151 4.19 -13.12 13.99
CA GLU A 151 3.59 -13.26 15.32
C GLU A 151 2.56 -12.15 15.58
N ARG A 152 2.90 -10.89 15.26
CA ARG A 152 1.96 -9.78 15.38
C ARG A 152 0.71 -9.98 14.52
N LEU A 153 0.87 -10.39 13.26
CA LEU A 153 -0.26 -10.67 12.38
C LEU A 153 -1.13 -11.84 12.89
N ARG A 154 -0.52 -12.88 13.43
CA ARG A 154 -1.23 -14.04 14.00
C ARG A 154 -2.05 -13.68 15.24
N GLU A 155 -1.52 -12.79 16.07
CA GLU A 155 -2.15 -12.37 17.33
C GLU A 155 -2.96 -11.08 17.20
N ASP A 156 -3.17 -10.57 15.98
CA ASP A 156 -3.86 -9.31 15.70
C ASP A 156 -3.28 -8.11 16.48
N ARG A 157 -1.95 -8.09 16.65
CA ARG A 157 -1.21 -6.98 17.27
C ARG A 157 -0.82 -5.94 16.23
N ALA A 158 -0.85 -4.67 16.62
CA ALA A 158 -0.47 -3.56 15.75
C ALA A 158 0.96 -3.73 15.18
N VAL A 159 1.16 -3.35 13.91
CA VAL A 159 2.47 -3.39 13.24
C VAL A 159 3.36 -2.18 13.57
N VAL A 160 2.87 -1.25 14.38
CA VAL A 160 3.64 -0.12 14.91
C VAL A 160 3.47 -0.07 16.42
N ASP A 161 4.52 0.36 17.11
CA ASP A 161 4.46 0.55 18.55
C ASP A 161 4.15 2.02 18.85
N GLU A 162 3.09 2.28 19.62
CA GLU A 162 2.79 3.61 20.14
C GLU A 162 3.35 3.72 21.55
N VAL A 163 4.38 4.57 21.72
CA VAL A 163 5.01 4.81 23.01
C VAL A 163 4.56 6.17 23.53
N VAL A 164 3.84 6.16 24.65
CA VAL A 164 3.55 7.38 25.41
C VAL A 164 4.69 7.58 26.40
N PRO A 165 5.47 8.67 26.29
CA PRO A 165 6.53 8.95 27.25
C PRO A 165 5.94 9.13 28.65
N SER A 166 6.64 8.63 29.67
CA SER A 166 6.24 8.86 31.06
C SER A 166 6.39 10.35 31.39
N PRO A 167 5.36 11.02 31.93
CA PRO A 167 5.40 12.45 32.16
C PRO A 167 6.51 12.79 33.18
N SER A 168 7.39 13.73 32.83
CA SER A 168 8.31 14.32 33.80
C SER A 168 7.51 15.07 34.87
N PRO A 169 7.83 14.94 36.17
CA PRO A 169 7.07 15.55 37.27
C PRO A 169 7.00 17.09 37.21
N SER A 170 7.77 17.73 36.32
CA SER A 170 7.79 19.18 36.15
C SER A 170 7.13 19.69 34.84
N SER A 171 6.45 18.83 34.08
CA SER A 171 5.83 19.17 32.78
C SER A 171 4.31 19.34 32.89
N THR A 172 3.78 20.49 32.45
CA THR A 172 2.33 20.74 32.27
C THR A 172 1.81 20.32 30.89
N LYS A 173 2.65 19.73 30.03
CA LYS A 173 2.34 19.42 28.63
C LYS A 173 2.17 17.92 28.45
N LEU A 174 1.00 17.48 27.97
CA LEU A 174 0.82 16.11 27.47
C LEU A 174 1.77 15.89 26.29
N GLU A 175 2.73 14.98 26.46
CA GLU A 175 3.60 14.57 25.37
C GLU A 175 2.80 13.74 24.36
N LYS A 176 3.00 14.04 23.08
CA LYS A 176 2.33 13.29 22.01
C LYS A 176 2.92 11.87 21.94
N PRO A 177 2.10 10.84 21.70
CA PRO A 177 2.60 9.49 21.47
C PRO A 177 3.65 9.48 20.36
N LYS A 178 4.76 8.78 20.59
CA LYS A 178 5.80 8.54 19.59
C LYS A 178 5.56 7.20 18.94
N ILE A 179 5.40 7.20 17.62
CA ILE A 179 5.25 5.98 16.83
C ILE A 179 6.64 5.42 16.51
N ILE A 180 6.89 4.17 16.88
CA ILE A 180 8.07 3.39 16.49
C ILE A 180 7.64 2.38 15.43
N ASP A 181 8.17 2.53 14.22
CA ASP A 181 7.85 1.69 13.07
C ASP A 181 9.10 0.93 12.60
N LYS A 182 9.32 -0.25 13.19
CA LYS A 182 10.45 -1.12 12.85
C LYS A 182 10.29 -1.85 11.51
N PHE A 183 9.07 -2.02 11.03
CA PHE A 183 8.80 -2.68 9.75
C PHE A 183 8.82 -1.70 8.58
N LYS A 184 9.10 -0.42 8.83
CA LYS A 184 9.21 0.65 7.82
C LYS A 184 7.95 0.72 6.96
N THR A 185 6.79 0.60 7.60
CA THR A 185 5.51 0.61 6.91
C THR A 185 5.21 2.00 6.31
N ARG A 186 4.28 2.05 5.35
CA ARG A 186 3.81 3.30 4.72
C ARG A 186 2.30 3.41 4.86
N THR A 187 1.80 4.57 5.24
CA THR A 187 0.35 4.81 5.30
C THR A 187 -0.19 5.27 3.95
N ALA A 188 -1.45 4.98 3.66
CA ALA A 188 -2.09 5.52 2.46
C ALA A 188 -2.24 7.05 2.51
N GLN A 189 -2.21 7.65 3.71
CA GLN A 189 -2.25 9.10 3.90
C GLN A 189 -0.91 9.79 3.59
N ASP A 190 0.21 9.06 3.58
CA ASP A 190 1.55 9.63 3.42
C ASP A 190 1.68 10.50 2.15
N ASN A 191 2.65 11.41 2.17
CA ASN A 191 2.99 12.20 0.99
C ASN A 191 3.41 11.25 -0.14
N ILE A 192 2.75 11.39 -1.29
CA ILE A 192 2.90 10.49 -2.42
C ILE A 192 4.30 10.55 -3.05
N CYS A 193 5.03 11.66 -2.89
CA CYS A 193 6.40 11.85 -3.39
C CYS A 193 7.49 11.63 -2.34
N ARG A 194 7.16 11.11 -1.16
CA ARG A 194 8.13 10.95 -0.07
C ARG A 194 9.27 10.01 -0.41
#